data_AF-A0A2C9UZA4-F1
#
_entry.id   AF-A0A2C9UZA4-F1
#
_cell.length_a   1.000
_cell.length_b   1.000
_cell.length_c   1.000
_cell.angle_alpha   90.00
_cell.angle_beta   90.00
_cell.angle_gamma   90.00
#
_symmetry.space_group_name_H-M   'P 1'
#
loop_
_entity.id
_entity.type
_entity.pdbx_description
1 polymer ?
#
loop_
_entity_poly.entity_id
_entity_poly.type
_entity_poly.pdbx_seq_one_letter_code
_entity_poly.pdbx_strand_id
1 'polypeptide(L)'
;MANENVSDLDFVDEFYFSALLDNEEQHEVFPVSDAKYAEELQFQEALMGCVIISQMEKNNPSSVLMIEAAPEPNNLEAGQSSCSFCDICVERKERNQMFTTDSCVHSYCSDCISKHVATKIQDSITIVTCPGVDCKAVLELETCRVKLNKGVIDLWEEALCEELFSGSQRFYCPFKDCSAMLMVDNGGEAIREAECPFCHRLFCARCYVPWHSGVVCEEYQRLNEHERGREDLMVMELARDNKWTRCPRCKFFVERTAGCPHMTCRCSFQFCYGCGVEWTPSHGGCQRN
;
A
#
# COMPACT_ATOMS: atom_id res chain seq x y z
N MET A 1 28.93 -34.28 43.70
CA MET A 1 29.10 -32.82 43.84
C MET A 1 29.21 -32.28 42.43
N ALA A 2 28.24 -31.45 42.06
CA ALA A 2 27.87 -31.15 40.69
C ALA A 2 28.92 -30.33 39.94
N ASN A 3 29.00 -30.59 38.64
CA ASN A 3 29.77 -29.87 37.64
C ASN A 3 28.71 -29.29 36.69
N GLU A 4 28.57 -27.96 36.61
CA GLU A 4 27.66 -27.31 35.66
C GLU A 4 28.36 -26.18 34.92
N ASN A 5 28.01 -26.11 33.63
CA ASN A 5 28.58 -25.32 32.55
C ASN A 5 28.09 -23.86 32.56
N VAL A 6 28.99 -23.01 32.06
CA VAL A 6 28.86 -21.85 31.17
C VAL A 6 27.45 -21.40 30.70
N SER A 7 27.33 -20.06 30.65
CA SER A 7 26.41 -19.15 29.94
C SER A 7 25.04 -18.85 30.57
N ASP A 8 24.90 -17.65 31.16
CA ASP A 8 23.91 -16.64 30.74
C ASP A 8 23.99 -15.41 31.67
N LEU A 9 24.83 -14.46 31.29
CA LEU A 9 24.71 -13.06 31.68
C LEU A 9 24.93 -12.22 30.42
N ASP A 10 24.11 -11.16 30.31
CA ASP A 10 24.17 -10.06 29.35
C ASP A 10 23.41 -10.23 28.02
N PHE A 11 22.08 -10.29 28.12
CA PHE A 11 21.20 -9.72 27.09
C PHE A 11 20.90 -8.27 27.47
N VAL A 12 21.89 -7.40 27.30
CA VAL A 12 21.68 -5.95 27.35
C VAL A 12 21.32 -5.51 25.94
N ASP A 13 20.10 -5.01 25.82
CA ASP A 13 19.44 -4.56 24.61
C ASP A 13 20.36 -3.65 23.76
N GLU A 14 20.67 -4.09 22.54
CA GLU A 14 21.49 -3.39 21.55
C GLU A 14 20.87 -2.04 21.11
N PHE A 15 19.66 -1.74 21.57
CA PHE A 15 18.98 -0.47 21.38
C PHE A 15 19.60 0.70 22.16
N TYR A 16 20.37 0.42 23.23
CA TYR A 16 20.98 1.46 24.08
C TYR A 16 22.22 2.13 23.45
N PHE A 17 22.92 1.44 22.54
CA PHE A 17 24.15 1.96 21.93
C PHE A 17 23.94 2.72 20.61
N SER A 18 22.76 2.68 20.01
CA SER A 18 22.44 3.48 18.81
C SER A 18 22.09 4.93 19.13
N ALA A 19 21.87 5.28 20.40
CA ALA A 19 21.54 6.65 20.82
C ALA A 19 22.77 7.52 21.18
N LEU A 20 23.98 6.96 21.16
CA LEU A 20 25.20 7.64 21.62
C LEU A 20 26.23 7.92 20.52
N LEU A 21 25.92 7.63 19.26
CA LEU A 21 26.81 7.89 18.12
C LEU A 21 26.05 8.53 16.98
N ASP A 22 25.52 9.73 17.21
CA ASP A 22 25.39 10.73 16.15
C ASP A 22 26.00 12.03 16.64
N ASN A 23 27.16 12.32 16.04
CA ASN A 23 27.89 13.57 15.92
C ASN A 23 27.51 14.72 16.88
N GLU A 24 28.46 15.00 17.76
CA GLU A 24 28.77 16.33 18.23
C GLU A 24 28.91 17.32 17.05
N GLU A 25 27.89 18.13 16.82
CA GLU A 25 28.03 19.58 16.67
C GLU A 25 26.64 20.23 16.77
N GLN A 26 26.49 21.11 17.78
CA GLN A 26 25.32 21.93 18.18
C GLN A 26 24.38 21.32 19.23
N HIS A 27 24.79 21.51 20.47
CA HIS A 27 24.01 21.38 21.70
C HIS A 27 22.85 22.40 21.73
N GLU A 28 21.62 22.00 21.43
CA GLU A 28 20.41 22.63 21.96
C GLU A 28 19.48 21.55 22.53
N VAL A 29 19.53 21.42 23.85
CA VAL A 29 18.60 20.60 24.63
C VAL A 29 17.22 21.25 24.52
N PHE A 30 16.31 20.65 23.75
CA PHE A 30 14.90 21.07 23.72
C PHE A 30 14.32 20.94 25.14
N PRO A 31 13.83 22.02 25.78
CA PRO A 31 13.16 21.90 27.05
C PRO A 31 11.77 21.31 26.78
N VAL A 32 11.52 20.09 27.26
CA VAL A 32 10.17 19.53 27.35
C VAL A 32 9.37 20.49 28.24
N SER A 33 8.41 21.20 27.67
CA SER A 33 7.60 22.16 28.43
C SER A 33 6.78 21.41 29.48
N ASP A 34 6.72 21.94 30.71
CA ASP A 34 5.94 21.41 31.83
C ASP A 34 4.48 21.08 31.44
N ALA A 35 3.92 21.80 30.47
CA ALA A 35 2.57 21.54 29.92
C ALA A 35 2.43 20.18 29.23
N LYS A 36 3.40 19.75 28.41
CA LYS A 36 3.38 18.44 27.74
C LYS A 36 3.57 17.29 28.72
N TYR A 37 4.39 17.50 29.75
CA TYR A 37 4.58 16.51 30.81
C TYR A 37 3.32 16.36 31.66
N ALA A 38 2.62 17.46 31.97
CA ALA A 38 1.34 17.42 32.68
C ALA A 38 0.23 16.73 31.88
N GLU A 39 0.18 16.92 30.57
CA GLU A 39 -0.81 16.30 29.69
C GLU A 39 -0.62 14.77 29.58
N GLU A 40 0.64 14.31 29.51
CA GLU A 40 0.97 12.88 29.56
C GLU A 40 0.60 12.24 30.90
N LEU A 41 0.80 12.95 32.02
CA LEU A 41 0.41 12.46 33.35
C LEU A 41 -1.11 12.28 33.44
N GLN A 42 -1.88 13.26 32.95
CA GLN A 42 -3.34 13.21 32.93
C GLN A 42 -3.87 12.07 32.05
N PHE A 43 -3.21 11.78 30.93
CA PHE A 43 -3.56 10.66 30.06
C PHE A 43 -3.35 9.31 30.76
N GLN A 44 -2.24 9.16 31.48
CA GLN A 44 -1.94 7.95 32.25
C GLN A 44 -2.90 7.74 33.43
N GLU A 45 -3.29 8.81 34.13
CA GLU A 45 -4.31 8.76 35.19
C GLU A 45 -5.69 8.33 34.65
N ALA A 46 -6.08 8.83 33.47
CA ALA A 46 -7.33 8.45 32.83
C ALA A 46 -7.35 6.96 32.43
N LEU A 47 -6.23 6.43 31.92
CA LEU A 47 -6.10 5.00 31.61
C LEU A 47 -6.20 4.12 32.85
N MET A 48 -5.56 4.52 33.95
CA MET A 48 -5.64 3.82 35.24
C MET A 48 -7.07 3.81 35.80
N GLY A 49 -7.83 4.90 35.66
CA GLY A 49 -9.24 4.98 36.05
C GLY A 49 -10.12 4.00 35.28
N CYS A 50 -9.94 3.90 33.97
CA CYS A 50 -10.69 2.96 33.11
C CYS A 50 -10.46 1.49 33.50
N VAL A 51 -9.24 1.12 33.89
CA VAL A 51 -8.91 -0.24 34.32
C VAL A 51 -9.61 -0.59 35.64
N ILE A 52 -9.69 0.35 36.58
CA ILE A 52 -10.37 0.14 37.87
C ILE A 52 -11.89 -0.04 37.66
N ILE A 53 -12.52 0.75 36.79
CA ILE A 53 -13.95 0.62 36.46
C ILE A 53 -14.25 -0.77 35.86
N SER A 54 -13.41 -1.24 34.95
CA SER A 54 -13.58 -2.57 34.32
C SER A 54 -13.40 -3.74 35.30
N GLN A 55 -12.65 -3.56 36.39
CA GLN A 55 -12.47 -4.57 37.43
C GLN A 55 -13.63 -4.60 38.44
N MET A 56 -14.30 -3.47 38.66
CA MET A 56 -15.47 -3.39 39.56
C MET A 56 -16.72 -4.05 38.96
N GLU A 57 -16.89 -4.03 37.63
CA GLU A 57 -18.02 -4.67 36.94
C GLU A 57 -17.96 -6.21 36.94
N LYS A 58 -16.78 -6.81 37.19
CA LYS A 58 -16.59 -8.27 37.16
C LYS A 58 -16.83 -8.98 38.51
N ASN A 59 -17.00 -8.26 39.61
CA ASN A 59 -16.93 -8.83 40.96
C ASN A 59 -18.25 -8.83 41.78
N ASN A 60 -19.42 -8.69 41.16
CA ASN A 60 -20.70 -8.79 41.87
C ASN A 60 -21.41 -10.15 41.62
N PRO A 61 -21.49 -11.07 42.59
CA PRO A 61 -22.42 -12.18 42.55
C PRO A 61 -23.67 -11.82 43.37
N SER A 62 -24.81 -11.62 42.72
CA SER A 62 -26.11 -11.62 43.41
C SER A 62 -26.79 -12.98 43.24
N SER A 63 -27.04 -13.58 44.39
CA SER A 63 -27.70 -14.85 44.67
C SER A 63 -29.23 -14.69 44.81
N VAL A 64 -29.95 -15.84 44.87
CA VAL A 64 -31.32 -16.07 45.42
C VAL A 64 -32.48 -15.74 44.42
N LEU A 65 -33.50 -16.56 44.06
CA LEU A 65 -34.12 -17.81 44.54
C LEU A 65 -35.00 -18.47 43.44
N MET A 66 -35.31 -19.75 43.62
CA MET A 66 -36.27 -20.55 42.82
C MET A 66 -37.72 -20.38 43.30
N ILE A 67 -38.69 -20.49 42.38
CA ILE A 67 -40.03 -21.07 42.63
C ILE A 67 -40.47 -21.86 41.39
N GLU A 68 -40.79 -23.14 41.59
CA GLU A 68 -41.43 -24.05 40.63
C GLU A 68 -42.95 -23.87 40.60
N ALA A 69 -43.58 -24.07 39.43
CA ALA A 69 -44.97 -24.54 39.33
C ALA A 69 -45.16 -25.40 38.07
N ALA A 70 -45.83 -26.53 38.25
CA ALA A 70 -46.02 -27.66 37.33
C ALA A 70 -47.09 -27.43 36.22
N PRO A 71 -47.24 -28.32 35.21
CA PRO A 71 -47.84 -28.04 33.90
C PRO A 71 -49.28 -28.60 33.67
N GLU A 72 -49.80 -28.25 32.47
CA GLU A 72 -50.88 -28.88 31.64
C GLU A 72 -52.27 -28.17 31.59
N PRO A 73 -53.09 -28.29 30.51
CA PRO A 73 -52.77 -28.44 29.08
C PRO A 73 -53.67 -27.57 28.13
N ASN A 74 -53.25 -27.52 26.84
CA ASN A 74 -54.05 -27.35 25.62
C ASN A 74 -54.99 -26.14 25.44
N ASN A 75 -54.55 -25.20 24.59
CA ASN A 75 -55.24 -24.89 23.33
C ASN A 75 -54.26 -24.22 22.35
N LEU A 76 -53.74 -25.00 21.41
CA LEU A 76 -53.03 -24.52 20.23
C LEU A 76 -54.04 -23.83 19.32
N GLU A 77 -54.20 -22.51 19.45
CA GLU A 77 -54.51 -21.70 18.28
C GLU A 77 -53.17 -21.42 17.58
N ALA A 78 -53.01 -22.02 16.40
CA ALA A 78 -51.88 -21.77 15.54
C ALA A 78 -51.77 -20.27 15.27
N GLY A 79 -50.85 -19.62 16.00
CA GLY A 79 -50.39 -18.28 15.65
C GLY A 79 -49.96 -18.31 14.19
N GLN A 80 -50.53 -17.42 13.39
CA GLN A 80 -50.18 -17.25 11.98
C GLN A 80 -48.66 -17.09 11.88
N SER A 81 -47.98 -18.19 11.57
CA SER A 81 -46.53 -18.20 11.45
C SER A 81 -46.18 -17.26 10.31
N SER A 82 -45.33 -16.27 10.59
CA SER A 82 -44.93 -15.21 9.66
C SER A 82 -44.00 -15.76 8.57
N CYS A 83 -44.48 -16.72 7.80
CA CYS A 83 -43.77 -17.35 6.69
C CYS A 83 -44.15 -16.66 5.38
N SER A 84 -43.14 -16.35 4.57
CA SER A 84 -43.29 -15.78 3.22
C SER A 84 -42.89 -16.81 2.16
N PHE A 85 -43.31 -16.59 0.93
CA PHE A 85 -42.91 -17.44 -0.21
C PHE A 85 -41.69 -16.87 -0.92
N CYS A 86 -40.80 -17.75 -1.36
CA CYS A 86 -39.69 -17.40 -2.25
C CYS A 86 -40.09 -17.62 -3.72
N ASP A 87 -39.95 -16.60 -4.57
CA ASP A 87 -40.35 -16.68 -5.98
C ASP A 87 -39.43 -17.58 -6.84
N ILE A 88 -38.24 -17.96 -6.35
CA ILE A 88 -37.28 -18.83 -7.06
C ILE A 88 -37.50 -20.31 -6.74
N CYS A 89 -37.48 -20.68 -5.45
CA CYS A 89 -37.64 -22.08 -5.05
C CYS A 89 -39.08 -22.48 -4.76
N VAL A 90 -40.01 -21.52 -4.70
CA VAL A 90 -41.45 -21.74 -4.43
C VAL A 90 -41.70 -22.39 -3.06
N GLU A 91 -40.76 -22.24 -2.12
CA GLU A 91 -40.87 -22.76 -0.76
C GLU A 91 -41.34 -21.68 0.22
N ARG A 92 -42.07 -22.09 1.28
CA ARG A 92 -42.36 -21.22 2.43
C ARG A 92 -41.14 -21.14 3.32
N LYS A 93 -40.73 -19.92 3.66
CA LYS A 93 -39.59 -19.63 4.52
C LYS A 93 -40.00 -18.69 5.65
N GLU A 94 -39.39 -18.85 6.80
CA GLU A 94 -39.55 -17.93 7.91
C GLU A 94 -38.94 -16.55 7.58
N ARG A 95 -39.40 -15.50 8.27
CA ARG A 95 -38.91 -14.13 8.05
C ARG A 95 -37.39 -13.99 8.18
N ASN A 96 -36.74 -14.78 9.04
CA ASN A 96 -35.28 -14.80 9.22
C ASN A 96 -34.51 -15.38 8.01
N GLN A 97 -35.15 -16.25 7.22
CA GLN A 97 -34.60 -16.93 6.04
C GLN A 97 -34.92 -16.18 4.75
N MET A 98 -35.77 -15.16 4.82
CA MET A 98 -36.07 -14.28 3.69
C MET A 98 -35.01 -13.17 3.59
N PHE A 99 -34.60 -12.91 2.36
CA PHE A 99 -33.79 -11.76 2.02
C PHE A 99 -34.70 -10.54 1.87
N THR A 100 -34.31 -9.43 2.48
CA THR A 100 -35.06 -8.17 2.46
C THR A 100 -34.17 -7.08 1.90
N THR A 101 -34.68 -6.34 0.92
CA THR A 101 -34.01 -5.15 0.39
C THR A 101 -35.05 -4.04 0.20
N ASP A 102 -34.66 -2.80 0.46
CA ASP A 102 -35.53 -1.63 0.25
C ASP A 102 -35.55 -1.18 -1.22
N SER A 103 -34.70 -1.80 -2.06
CA SER A 103 -34.50 -1.43 -3.46
C SER A 103 -35.58 -1.98 -4.41
N CYS A 104 -36.33 -3.01 -4.01
CA CYS A 104 -37.42 -3.59 -4.80
C CYS A 104 -38.40 -4.40 -3.93
N VAL A 105 -39.53 -4.82 -4.52
CA VAL A 105 -40.61 -5.56 -3.83
C VAL A 105 -40.51 -7.08 -3.96
N HIS A 106 -39.48 -7.59 -4.64
CA HIS A 106 -39.35 -9.02 -4.92
C HIS A 106 -38.89 -9.80 -3.69
N SER A 107 -39.48 -10.99 -3.49
CA SER A 107 -39.29 -11.79 -2.28
C SER A 107 -38.56 -13.09 -2.56
N TYR A 108 -37.34 -13.22 -2.01
CA TYR A 108 -36.50 -14.39 -2.19
C TYR A 108 -35.93 -14.86 -0.86
N CYS A 109 -35.67 -16.16 -0.72
CA CYS A 109 -34.93 -16.66 0.43
C CYS A 109 -33.43 -16.37 0.29
N SER A 110 -32.73 -16.29 1.43
CA SER A 110 -31.29 -16.04 1.48
C SER A 110 -30.49 -17.08 0.69
N ASP A 111 -30.92 -18.35 0.66
CA ASP A 111 -30.25 -19.40 -0.10
C ASP A 111 -30.32 -19.16 -1.62
N CYS A 112 -31.47 -18.71 -2.11
CA CYS A 112 -31.66 -18.42 -3.53
C CYS A 112 -30.87 -17.18 -3.95
N ILE A 113 -30.85 -16.13 -3.12
CA ILE A 113 -30.01 -14.95 -3.36
C ILE A 113 -28.54 -15.30 -3.29
N SER A 114 -28.11 -16.08 -2.30
CA SER A 114 -26.72 -16.55 -2.17
C SER A 114 -26.26 -17.28 -3.43
N LYS A 115 -27.08 -18.21 -3.94
CA LYS A 115 -26.80 -18.91 -5.20
C LYS A 115 -26.75 -17.97 -6.40
N HIS A 116 -27.72 -17.06 -6.52
CA HIS A 116 -27.76 -16.08 -7.62
C HIS A 116 -26.51 -15.19 -7.63
N VAL A 117 -26.14 -14.63 -6.47
CA VAL A 117 -24.93 -13.82 -6.30
C VAL A 117 -23.70 -14.64 -6.67
N ALA A 118 -23.57 -15.86 -6.15
CA ALA A 118 -22.45 -16.75 -6.47
C ALA A 118 -22.33 -17.04 -7.97
N THR A 119 -23.45 -17.33 -8.66
CA THR A 119 -23.46 -17.56 -10.11
C THR A 119 -23.07 -16.29 -10.88
N LYS A 120 -23.56 -15.11 -10.48
CA LYS A 120 -23.20 -13.85 -11.15
C LYS A 120 -21.71 -13.53 -11.01
N ILE A 121 -21.14 -13.73 -9.82
CA ILE A 121 -19.70 -13.54 -9.60
C ILE A 121 -18.90 -14.55 -10.44
N GLN A 122 -19.35 -15.81 -10.53
CA GLN A 122 -18.72 -16.82 -11.37
C GLN A 122 -18.74 -16.46 -12.86
N ASP A 123 -19.78 -15.75 -13.32
CA ASP A 123 -19.89 -15.19 -14.66
C ASP A 123 -19.09 -13.87 -14.84
N SER A 124 -18.23 -13.51 -13.87
CA SER A 124 -17.47 -12.25 -13.82
C SER A 124 -18.34 -10.99 -13.82
N ILE A 125 -19.55 -11.07 -13.26
CA ILE A 125 -20.47 -9.93 -13.07
C ILE A 125 -20.42 -9.51 -11.60
N THR A 126 -19.76 -8.39 -11.32
CA THR A 126 -19.60 -7.82 -9.98
C THR A 126 -20.78 -6.94 -9.56
N ILE A 127 -21.47 -6.31 -10.51
CA ILE A 127 -22.71 -5.55 -10.28
C ILE A 127 -23.90 -6.50 -10.36
N VAL A 128 -24.29 -7.06 -9.22
CA VAL A 128 -25.38 -8.03 -9.14
C VAL A 128 -26.73 -7.31 -9.01
N THR A 129 -27.64 -7.53 -9.96
CA THR A 129 -29.02 -7.04 -9.90
C THR A 129 -29.96 -8.06 -9.27
N CYS A 130 -31.11 -7.58 -8.81
CA CYS A 130 -32.22 -8.39 -8.35
C CYS A 130 -32.63 -9.44 -9.42
N PRO A 131 -32.93 -10.69 -9.02
CA PRO A 131 -33.40 -11.74 -9.95
C PRO A 131 -34.76 -11.48 -10.60
N GLY A 132 -35.49 -10.46 -10.14
CA GLY A 132 -36.83 -10.13 -10.63
C GLY A 132 -36.83 -9.78 -12.12
N VAL A 133 -37.86 -10.22 -12.84
CA VAL A 133 -38.04 -9.91 -14.27
C VAL A 133 -38.12 -8.39 -14.45
N ASP A 134 -37.29 -7.86 -15.36
CA ASP A 134 -37.15 -6.42 -15.62
C ASP A 134 -36.78 -5.56 -14.40
N CYS A 135 -36.28 -6.17 -13.33
CA CYS A 135 -35.83 -5.45 -12.14
C CYS A 135 -34.40 -4.96 -12.29
N LYS A 136 -34.19 -3.65 -12.16
CA LYS A 136 -32.86 -3.00 -12.22
C LYS A 136 -32.29 -2.65 -10.85
N ALA A 137 -32.95 -3.10 -9.77
CA ALA A 137 -32.47 -2.88 -8.41
C ALA A 137 -31.13 -3.60 -8.23
N VAL A 138 -30.12 -2.88 -7.77
CA VAL A 138 -28.79 -3.42 -7.49
C VAL A 138 -28.79 -3.98 -6.07
N LEU A 139 -28.23 -5.17 -5.89
CA LEU A 139 -28.02 -5.75 -4.58
C LEU A 139 -26.75 -5.15 -3.97
N GLU A 140 -26.90 -4.43 -2.87
CA GLU A 140 -25.77 -3.84 -2.15
C GLU A 140 -25.05 -4.89 -1.30
N LEU A 141 -23.72 -4.87 -1.36
CA LEU A 141 -22.86 -5.83 -0.66
C LEU A 141 -23.10 -5.78 0.86
N GLU A 142 -23.28 -4.60 1.43
CA GLU A 142 -23.52 -4.39 2.86
C GLU A 142 -24.82 -5.07 3.33
N THR A 143 -25.88 -4.96 2.53
CA THR A 143 -27.17 -5.60 2.80
C THR A 143 -27.06 -7.12 2.69
N CYS A 144 -26.31 -7.59 1.69
CA CYS A 144 -26.03 -9.01 1.49
C CYS A 144 -25.13 -9.60 2.59
N ARG A 145 -24.19 -8.84 3.14
CA ARG A 145 -23.23 -9.28 4.17
C ARG A 145 -23.90 -9.76 5.45
N VAL A 146 -25.04 -9.17 5.81
CA VAL A 146 -25.81 -9.53 7.02
C VAL A 146 -26.63 -10.82 6.83
N LYS A 147 -26.95 -11.19 5.59
CA LYS A 147 -27.98 -12.21 5.28
C LYS A 147 -27.45 -13.42 4.52
N LEU A 148 -26.34 -13.29 3.80
CA LEU A 148 -25.75 -14.35 3.00
C LEU A 148 -24.63 -15.07 3.75
N ASN A 149 -24.26 -16.23 3.23
CA ASN A 149 -23.13 -16.98 3.74
C ASN A 149 -21.81 -16.23 3.52
N LYS A 150 -20.93 -16.30 4.52
CA LYS A 150 -19.63 -15.63 4.48
C LYS A 150 -18.82 -15.98 3.23
N GLY A 151 -18.81 -17.25 2.81
CA GLY A 151 -18.04 -17.68 1.64
C GLY A 151 -18.44 -17.01 0.31
N VAL A 152 -19.72 -16.67 0.11
CA VAL A 152 -20.12 -15.95 -1.13
C VAL A 152 -19.77 -14.48 -1.05
N ILE A 153 -19.83 -13.88 0.15
CA ILE A 153 -19.39 -12.51 0.37
C ILE A 153 -17.88 -12.38 0.16
N ASP A 154 -17.10 -13.30 0.71
CA ASP A 154 -15.64 -13.33 0.53
C ASP A 154 -15.28 -13.42 -0.97
N LEU A 155 -15.97 -14.27 -1.74
CA LEU A 155 -15.79 -14.37 -3.20
C LEU A 155 -16.22 -13.10 -3.94
N TRP A 156 -17.27 -12.42 -3.49
CA TRP A 156 -17.71 -11.16 -4.10
C TRP A 156 -16.71 -10.04 -3.85
N GLU A 157 -16.21 -9.93 -2.62
CA GLU A 157 -15.18 -8.98 -2.23
C GLU A 157 -13.88 -9.21 -3.02
N GLU A 158 -13.48 -10.47 -3.21
CA GLU A 158 -12.33 -10.84 -4.05
C GLU A 158 -12.56 -10.43 -5.51
N ALA A 159 -13.72 -10.74 -6.10
CA ALA A 159 -14.03 -10.37 -7.48
C ALA A 159 -14.06 -8.85 -7.72
N LEU A 160 -14.57 -8.08 -6.76
CA LEU A 160 -14.53 -6.61 -6.81
C LEU A 160 -13.10 -6.09 -6.74
N CYS A 161 -12.26 -6.68 -5.89
CA CYS A 161 -10.84 -6.35 -5.84
C CYS A 161 -10.15 -6.69 -7.16
N GLU A 162 -10.39 -7.88 -7.71
CA GLU A 162 -9.81 -8.28 -8.99
C GLU A 162 -10.23 -7.36 -10.14
N GLU A 163 -11.50 -6.93 -10.21
CA GLU A 163 -11.96 -5.98 -11.22
C GLU A 163 -11.24 -4.63 -11.08
N LEU A 164 -11.10 -4.11 -9.85
CA LEU A 164 -10.35 -2.88 -9.57
C LEU A 164 -8.87 -2.98 -9.96
N PHE A 165 -8.26 -4.16 -9.79
CA PHE A 165 -6.83 -4.36 -10.06
C PHE A 165 -6.51 -4.92 -11.45
N SER A 166 -7.50 -5.36 -12.24
CA SER A 166 -7.29 -5.97 -13.57
C SER A 166 -6.69 -5.01 -14.59
N GLY A 167 -6.87 -3.70 -14.40
CA GLY A 167 -6.27 -2.65 -15.23
C GLY A 167 -4.92 -2.13 -14.74
N SER A 168 -4.50 -2.51 -13.52
CA SER A 168 -3.37 -1.90 -12.82
C SER A 168 -2.08 -2.68 -13.08
N GLN A 169 -1.04 -1.99 -13.54
CA GLN A 169 0.26 -2.61 -13.74
C GLN A 169 0.93 -2.86 -12.38
N ARG A 170 1.14 -4.13 -12.05
CA ARG A 170 1.86 -4.57 -10.85
C ARG A 170 3.36 -4.62 -11.15
N PHE A 171 4.15 -4.07 -10.25
CA PHE A 171 5.61 -4.14 -10.31
C PHE A 171 6.19 -4.15 -8.90
N TYR A 172 7.48 -4.40 -8.77
CA TYR A 172 8.15 -4.41 -7.48
C TYR A 172 9.01 -3.17 -7.32
N CYS A 173 9.10 -2.69 -6.09
CA CYS A 173 10.03 -1.65 -5.68
C CYS A 173 11.46 -2.04 -6.13
N PRO A 174 12.19 -1.18 -6.84
CA PRO A 174 13.49 -1.53 -7.43
C PRO A 174 14.62 -1.67 -6.40
N PHE A 175 14.37 -1.26 -5.16
CA PHE A 175 15.33 -1.36 -4.07
C PHE A 175 15.27 -2.76 -3.44
N LYS A 176 16.36 -3.52 -3.54
CA LYS A 176 16.44 -4.94 -3.14
C LYS A 176 16.04 -5.19 -1.69
N ASP A 177 16.40 -4.25 -0.81
CA ASP A 177 16.07 -4.25 0.62
C ASP A 177 14.60 -3.92 0.93
N CYS A 178 13.84 -3.41 -0.04
CA CYS A 178 12.41 -3.17 0.08
C CYS A 178 11.59 -4.20 -0.70
N SER A 179 11.78 -4.28 -2.03
CA SER A 179 11.08 -5.19 -2.94
C SER A 179 9.55 -5.27 -2.77
N ALA A 180 8.93 -4.24 -2.18
CA ALA A 180 7.48 -4.19 -1.96
C ALA A 180 6.72 -4.20 -3.29
N MET A 181 5.58 -4.89 -3.34
CA MET A 181 4.71 -4.87 -4.52
C MET A 181 3.97 -3.52 -4.60
N LEU A 182 4.04 -2.89 -5.76
CA LEU A 182 3.45 -1.61 -6.07
C LEU A 182 2.48 -1.74 -7.25
N MET A 183 1.47 -0.88 -7.27
CA MET A 183 0.48 -0.80 -8.34
C MET A 183 0.48 0.61 -8.92
N VAL A 184 0.59 0.73 -10.24
CA VAL A 184 0.37 2.01 -10.95
C VAL A 184 -1.05 2.02 -11.48
N ASP A 185 -1.80 3.07 -11.14
CA ASP A 185 -3.05 3.39 -11.82
C ASP A 185 -2.71 3.98 -13.20
N ASN A 186 -3.13 3.29 -14.27
CA ASN A 186 -2.91 3.72 -15.65
C ASN A 186 -3.84 4.89 -16.06
N GLY A 187 -4.65 5.42 -15.15
CA GLY A 187 -5.64 6.48 -15.43
C GLY A 187 -5.10 7.91 -15.56
N GLY A 188 -3.78 8.15 -15.44
CA GLY A 188 -3.18 9.49 -15.41
C GLY A 188 -2.06 9.73 -16.43
N GLU A 189 -1.70 11.01 -16.60
CA GLU A 189 -0.50 11.45 -17.33
C GLU A 189 0.73 10.68 -16.83
N ALA A 190 1.63 10.24 -17.72
CA ALA A 190 2.70 9.31 -17.37
C ALA A 190 3.66 9.89 -16.32
N ILE A 191 3.33 9.70 -15.04
CA ILE A 191 4.16 10.09 -13.90
C ILE A 191 5.47 9.31 -14.03
N ARG A 192 6.58 10.02 -14.22
CA ARG A 192 7.91 9.40 -14.33
C ARG A 192 8.55 9.23 -12.97
N GLU A 193 8.40 10.23 -12.10
CA GLU A 193 8.95 10.24 -10.75
C GLU A 193 7.89 9.77 -9.76
N ALA A 194 8.16 8.68 -9.04
CA ALA A 194 7.25 8.16 -8.04
C ALA A 194 8.01 7.81 -6.76
N GLU A 195 7.34 7.93 -5.63
CA GLU A 195 7.88 7.56 -4.32
C GLU A 195 7.32 6.20 -3.88
N CYS A 196 8.18 5.32 -3.37
CA CYS A 196 7.72 4.06 -2.80
C CYS A 196 7.07 4.32 -1.43
N PRO A 197 5.80 3.95 -1.19
CA PRO A 197 5.12 4.19 0.09
C PRO A 197 5.67 3.36 1.26
N PHE A 198 6.52 2.35 0.99
CA PHE A 198 7.08 1.47 2.02
C PHE A 198 8.49 1.89 2.46
N CYS A 199 9.28 2.47 1.56
CA CYS A 199 10.67 2.85 1.86
C CYS A 199 11.00 4.30 1.54
N HIS A 200 10.01 5.08 1.08
CA HIS A 200 10.08 6.51 0.80
C HIS A 200 11.19 6.93 -0.17
N ARG A 201 11.68 5.99 -0.98
CA ARG A 201 12.70 6.24 -1.99
C ARG A 201 12.06 6.47 -3.35
N LEU A 202 12.60 7.46 -4.06
CA LEU A 202 12.16 7.82 -5.40
C LEU A 202 12.63 6.79 -6.43
N PHE A 203 11.75 6.48 -7.37
CA PHE A 203 12.01 5.59 -8.50
C PHE A 203 11.37 6.12 -9.78
N CYS A 204 11.84 5.60 -10.91
CA CYS A 204 11.27 5.90 -12.21
C CYS A 204 10.11 4.93 -12.53
N ALA A 205 8.87 5.38 -12.54
CA ALA A 205 7.69 4.52 -12.80
C ALA A 205 7.58 4.05 -14.26
N ARG A 206 8.37 4.62 -15.18
CA ARG A 206 8.48 4.14 -16.57
C ARG A 206 9.55 3.05 -16.75
N CYS A 207 10.65 3.15 -16.03
CA CYS A 207 11.80 2.23 -16.16
C CYS A 207 11.84 1.17 -15.06
N TYR A 208 11.11 1.36 -13.96
CA TYR A 208 11.13 0.51 -12.78
C TYR A 208 12.53 0.35 -12.18
N VAL A 209 13.25 1.47 -12.07
CA VAL A 209 14.63 1.57 -11.54
C VAL A 209 14.71 2.73 -10.54
N PRO A 210 15.76 2.81 -9.69
CA PRO A 210 15.98 3.97 -8.84
C PRO A 210 15.91 5.29 -9.63
N TRP A 211 15.43 6.34 -8.99
CA TRP A 211 15.22 7.62 -9.66
C TRP A 211 16.53 8.16 -10.25
N HIS A 212 16.45 8.65 -11.48
CA HIS A 212 17.57 9.15 -12.24
C HIS A 212 17.29 10.58 -12.73
N SER A 213 17.32 11.54 -11.78
CA SER A 213 17.37 12.96 -12.14
C SER A 213 18.57 13.23 -13.06
N GLY A 214 18.56 14.35 -13.79
CA GLY A 214 19.65 14.62 -14.73
C GLY A 214 19.53 13.93 -16.09
N VAL A 215 19.01 12.69 -16.12
CA VAL A 215 19.16 11.76 -17.25
C VAL A 215 17.81 11.26 -17.74
N VAL A 216 17.56 11.37 -19.05
CA VAL A 216 16.34 10.82 -19.65
C VAL A 216 16.39 9.28 -19.67
N CYS A 217 15.23 8.62 -19.57
CA CYS A 217 15.13 7.16 -19.55
C CYS A 217 15.94 6.50 -20.68
N GLU A 218 15.90 7.02 -21.91
CA GLU A 218 16.63 6.44 -23.03
C GLU A 218 18.16 6.53 -22.86
N GLU A 219 18.67 7.58 -22.21
CA GLU A 219 20.09 7.73 -21.90
C GLU A 219 20.47 6.82 -20.73
N TYR A 220 19.65 6.76 -19.68
CA TYR A 220 19.87 5.90 -18.52
C TYR A 220 20.04 4.43 -18.91
N GLN A 221 19.20 3.93 -19.82
CA GLN A 221 19.27 2.53 -20.28
C GLN A 221 20.54 2.21 -21.07
N ARG A 222 21.21 3.23 -21.66
CA ARG A 222 22.48 3.06 -22.39
C ARG A 222 23.70 3.10 -21.47
N LEU A 223 23.55 3.58 -20.23
CA LEU A 223 24.63 3.59 -19.25
C LEU A 223 24.96 2.17 -18.80
N ASN A 224 26.23 1.93 -18.52
CA ASN A 224 26.64 0.67 -17.90
C ASN A 224 26.23 0.65 -16.42
N GLU A 225 26.19 -0.54 -15.80
CA GLU A 225 25.79 -0.68 -14.38
C GLU A 225 26.64 0.17 -13.43
N HIS A 226 27.95 0.29 -13.70
CA HIS A 226 28.90 1.08 -12.93
C HIS A 226 28.80 2.60 -13.16
N GLU A 227 27.90 3.06 -14.04
CA GLU A 227 27.61 4.49 -14.29
C GLU A 227 26.21 4.87 -13.80
N ARG A 228 25.49 3.94 -13.16
CA ARG A 228 24.11 4.12 -12.66
C ARG A 228 24.07 4.35 -11.15
N GLY A 229 25.23 4.46 -10.50
CA GLY A 229 25.31 4.80 -9.08
C GLY A 229 24.69 6.17 -8.82
N ARG A 230 24.22 6.39 -7.58
CA ARG A 230 23.66 7.69 -7.19
C ARG A 230 24.66 8.83 -7.46
N GLU A 231 25.91 8.63 -7.07
CA GLU A 231 26.99 9.60 -7.25
C GLU A 231 27.27 9.88 -8.73
N ASP A 232 27.25 8.84 -9.58
CA ASP A 232 27.44 8.99 -11.03
C ASP A 232 26.31 9.82 -11.67
N LEU A 233 25.06 9.55 -11.24
CA LEU A 233 23.89 10.29 -11.70
C LEU A 233 23.96 11.77 -11.28
N MET A 234 24.41 12.05 -10.05
CA MET A 234 24.64 13.41 -9.57
C MET A 234 25.73 14.12 -10.38
N VAL A 235 26.83 13.43 -10.74
CA VAL A 235 27.87 14.00 -11.61
C VAL A 235 27.34 14.27 -13.01
N MET A 236 26.49 13.39 -13.57
CA MET A 236 25.87 13.63 -14.88
C MET A 236 24.91 14.81 -14.87
N GLU A 237 24.11 14.98 -13.81
CA GLU A 237 23.26 16.14 -13.63
C GLU A 237 24.08 17.43 -13.56
N LEU A 238 25.13 17.45 -12.73
CA LEU A 238 26.05 18.59 -12.64
C LEU A 238 26.73 18.89 -13.98
N ALA A 239 27.13 17.86 -14.71
CA ALA A 239 27.75 17.99 -16.01
C ALA A 239 26.77 18.57 -17.05
N ARG A 240 25.49 18.22 -17.00
CA ARG A 240 24.46 18.81 -17.85
C ARG A 240 24.29 20.30 -17.55
N ASP A 241 24.19 20.66 -16.28
CA ASP A 241 23.94 22.03 -15.83
C ASP A 241 25.12 22.96 -16.16
N ASN A 242 26.35 22.48 -15.96
CA ASN A 242 27.57 23.19 -16.34
C ASN A 242 27.95 23.02 -17.82
N LYS A 243 27.17 22.25 -18.57
CA LYS A 243 27.43 21.92 -19.98
C LYS A 243 28.86 21.36 -20.16
N TRP A 244 29.25 20.37 -19.38
CA TRP A 244 30.48 19.62 -19.58
C TRP A 244 30.33 18.61 -20.73
N THR A 245 31.41 18.31 -21.44
CA THR A 245 31.40 17.34 -22.54
C THR A 245 32.22 16.11 -22.17
N ARG A 246 31.69 14.90 -22.41
CA ARG A 246 32.45 13.65 -22.21
C ARG A 246 33.49 13.45 -23.30
N CYS A 247 34.70 13.05 -22.93
CA CYS A 247 35.72 12.63 -23.87
C CYS A 247 35.24 11.39 -24.66
N PRO A 248 35.31 11.39 -26.01
CA PRO A 248 34.78 10.27 -26.80
C PRO A 248 35.53 8.95 -26.55
N ARG A 249 36.82 9.04 -26.18
CA ARG A 249 37.69 7.89 -25.93
C ARG A 249 37.55 7.33 -24.52
N CYS A 250 37.75 8.15 -23.48
CA CYS A 250 37.78 7.67 -22.09
C CYS A 250 36.51 7.98 -21.28
N LYS A 251 35.52 8.65 -21.87
CA LYS A 251 34.22 9.00 -21.27
C LYS A 251 34.24 9.93 -20.06
N PHE A 252 35.40 10.31 -19.54
CA PHE A 252 35.50 11.35 -18.50
C PHE A 252 34.93 12.69 -18.98
N PHE A 253 34.21 13.37 -18.09
CA PHE A 253 33.77 14.73 -18.30
C PHE A 253 34.96 15.69 -18.35
N VAL A 254 34.91 16.58 -19.33
CA VAL A 254 35.87 17.66 -19.53
C VAL A 254 35.10 18.96 -19.38
N GLU A 255 35.64 19.85 -18.56
CA GLU A 255 35.18 21.23 -18.44
C GLU A 255 35.99 22.13 -19.37
N ARG A 256 35.32 23.10 -20.00
CA ARG A 256 35.96 24.16 -20.78
C ARG A 256 35.72 25.51 -20.11
N THR A 257 36.78 26.10 -19.57
CA THR A 257 36.73 27.41 -18.90
C THR A 257 36.69 28.58 -19.90
N ALA A 258 37.49 28.53 -20.97
CA ALA A 258 37.50 29.54 -22.03
C ALA A 258 38.14 29.00 -23.34
N GLY A 259 37.97 29.75 -24.44
CA GLY A 259 38.74 29.53 -25.68
C GLY A 259 38.07 28.66 -26.75
N CYS A 260 38.90 28.04 -27.58
CA CYS A 260 38.53 27.27 -28.78
C CYS A 260 37.72 25.98 -28.44
N PRO A 261 36.87 25.47 -29.35
CA PRO A 261 36.27 24.14 -29.20
C PRO A 261 37.26 22.98 -29.33
N HIS A 262 38.50 23.17 -29.80
CA HIS A 262 39.52 22.12 -29.80
C HIS A 262 39.99 21.83 -28.37
N MET A 263 39.77 20.59 -27.91
CA MET A 263 40.15 20.14 -26.58
C MET A 263 41.08 18.94 -26.65
N THR A 264 42.03 18.88 -25.72
CA THR A 264 42.89 17.72 -25.48
C THR A 264 42.55 17.15 -24.11
N CYS A 265 42.04 15.92 -24.07
CA CYS A 265 41.72 15.22 -22.82
C CYS A 265 42.99 14.77 -22.08
N ARG A 266 42.89 14.48 -20.78
CA ARG A 266 43.96 13.84 -19.97
C ARG A 266 44.42 12.50 -20.54
N CYS A 267 43.57 11.79 -21.28
CA CYS A 267 43.95 10.56 -22.01
C CYS A 267 44.68 10.85 -23.35
N SER A 268 45.07 12.10 -23.59
CA SER A 268 45.73 12.61 -24.81
C SER A 268 44.86 12.59 -26.08
N PHE A 269 43.57 12.24 -25.99
CA PHE A 269 42.66 12.30 -27.14
C PHE A 269 42.24 13.74 -27.44
N GLN A 270 42.29 14.12 -28.71
CA GLN A 270 41.88 15.44 -29.18
C GLN A 270 40.50 15.37 -29.82
N PHE A 271 39.60 16.25 -29.40
CA PHE A 271 38.21 16.24 -29.85
C PHE A 271 37.62 17.65 -29.87
N CYS A 272 36.53 17.81 -30.61
CA CYS A 272 35.75 19.03 -30.60
C CYS A 272 34.78 19.03 -29.40
N TYR A 273 34.89 20.03 -28.53
CA TYR A 273 34.03 20.20 -27.36
C TYR A 273 32.55 20.43 -27.70
N GLY A 274 32.28 20.95 -28.90
CA GLY A 274 30.93 21.27 -29.34
C GLY A 274 30.11 20.06 -29.78
N CYS A 275 30.71 19.17 -30.58
CA CYS A 275 30.02 18.00 -31.14
C CYS A 275 30.53 16.65 -30.60
N GLY A 276 31.62 16.63 -29.82
CA GLY A 276 32.15 15.40 -29.22
C GLY A 276 32.75 14.42 -30.23
N VAL A 277 33.23 14.88 -31.40
CA VAL A 277 33.90 14.03 -32.39
C VAL A 277 35.41 14.26 -32.39
N GLU A 278 36.17 13.31 -32.94
CA GLU A 278 37.63 13.41 -33.08
C GLU A 278 38.04 14.69 -33.83
N TRP A 279 39.08 15.35 -33.32
CA TRP A 279 39.58 16.56 -33.94
C TRP A 279 40.40 16.22 -35.19
N THR A 280 40.01 16.75 -36.34
CA THR A 280 40.75 16.64 -37.60
C THR A 280 41.09 18.04 -38.13
N PRO A 281 42.13 18.20 -38.97
CA PRO A 281 42.51 19.50 -39.52
C PRO A 281 41.42 20.19 -40.34
N SER A 282 40.47 19.43 -40.88
CA SER A 282 39.31 19.94 -41.61
C SER A 282 38.11 20.27 -40.71
N HIS A 283 38.19 19.97 -39.42
CA HIS A 283 37.14 20.26 -38.46
C HIS A 283 37.25 21.71 -37.95
N GLY A 284 36.31 22.57 -38.34
CA GLY A 284 36.24 23.95 -37.89
C GLY A 284 34.80 24.47 -37.76
N GLY A 285 34.62 25.61 -37.11
CA GLY A 285 33.34 26.35 -37.10
C GLY A 285 32.22 25.77 -36.23
N CYS A 286 32.46 24.75 -35.42
CA CYS A 286 31.44 24.22 -34.51
C CYS A 286 31.12 25.22 -33.39
N GLN A 287 29.94 25.81 -33.47
CA GLN A 287 29.30 26.51 -32.36
C GLN A 287 28.43 25.52 -31.59
N ARG A 288 28.38 25.67 -30.26
CA ARG A 288 27.43 24.92 -29.43
C ARG A 288 26.04 25.51 -29.62
N ASN A 289 25.04 24.66 -29.86
CA ASN A 289 23.64 25.00 -29.57
C ASN A 289 23.42 25.03 -28.06
#